data_AF-A0A552Q6A7-F1
#
_entry.id   AF-A0A552Q6A7-F1
#
_cell.length_a   1.000
_cell.length_b   1.000
_cell.length_c   1.000
_cell.angle_alpha   90.00
_cell.angle_beta   90.00
_cell.angle_gamma   90.00
#
_symmetry.space_group_name_H-M   'P 1'
#
loop_
_entity.id
_entity.type
_entity.pdbx_description
1 polymer ?
#
loop_
_entity_poly.entity_id
_entity_poly.type
_entity_poly.pdbx_seq_one_letter_code
_entity_poly.pdbx_strand_id
1 'polypeptide(L)' 'MIPVNEAQQKLQDLIDSVTVSHEPIIIEGCDGNSVLLSEGDWKSVQETLYLL' A
#
# COMPACT_ATOMS: atom_id res chain seq x y z
N MET A 1 -10.42 1.65 -0.66
CA MET A 1 -10.01 2.73 -1.57
C MET A 1 -10.31 4.05 -0.89
N ILE A 2 -9.36 4.96 -0.81
CA ILE A 2 -9.50 6.25 -0.13
C ILE A 2 -8.95 7.39 -1.00
N PRO A 3 -9.54 8.59 -0.95
CA PRO A 3 -9.00 9.77 -1.64
C PRO A 3 -7.59 10.17 -1.15
N VAL A 4 -6.76 10.71 -2.04
CA VAL A 4 -5.37 11.13 -1.74
C VAL A 4 -5.30 12.15 -0.59
N ASN A 5 -6.27 13.08 -0.51
CA ASN A 5 -6.33 14.09 0.55
C ASN A 5 -6.65 13.48 1.92
N GLU A 6 -7.42 12.39 1.97
CA GLU A 6 -7.65 11.64 3.21
C GLU A 6 -6.40 10.84 3.58
N ALA A 7 -5.77 10.19 2.61
CA ALA A 7 -4.55 9.42 2.81
C ALA A 7 -3.40 10.27 3.38
N GLN A 8 -3.25 11.51 2.89
CA GLN A 8 -2.24 12.45 3.38
C GLN A 8 -2.37 12.77 4.86
N GLN A 9 -3.61 12.89 5.37
CA GLN A 9 -3.86 13.22 6.78
C GLN A 9 -3.61 12.05 7.73
N LYS A 10 -3.69 10.81 7.22
CA LYS A 10 -3.63 9.57 8.00
C LYS A 10 -2.45 8.68 7.62
N LEU A 11 -1.45 9.22 6.92
CA LEU A 11 -0.42 8.41 6.26
C LEU A 11 0.29 7.45 7.22
N GLN A 12 0.62 7.91 8.44
CA GLN A 12 1.27 7.06 9.44
C GLN A 12 0.37 5.89 9.89
N ASP A 13 -0.89 6.17 10.22
CA ASP A 13 -1.85 5.13 10.62
C ASP A 13 -2.09 4.11 9.51
N LEU A 14 -2.11 4.57 8.25
CA LEU A 14 -2.26 3.71 7.08
C LEU A 14 -1.02 2.82 6.89
N ILE A 15 0.19 3.36 7.06
CA ILE A 15 1.43 2.58 7.01
C ILE A 15 1.42 1.49 8.09
N ASP A 16 1.06 1.84 9.32
CA ASP A 16 1.00 0.87 10.42
C ASP A 16 -0.07 -0.20 10.15
N SER A 17 -1.23 0.22 9.63
CA SER A 17 -2.31 -0.68 9.26
C SER A 17 -1.90 -1.68 8.18
N VAL A 18 -1.30 -1.25 7.06
CA VAL A 18 -0.87 -2.18 6.00
C VAL A 18 0.27 -3.10 6.46
N THR A 19 1.13 -2.62 7.35
CA THR A 19 2.25 -3.40 7.89
C THR A 19 1.78 -4.53 8.79
N VAL A 20 0.71 -4.31 9.58
CA VAL A 20 0.17 -5.32 10.51
C VAL A 20 -0.86 -6.22 9.87
N SER A 21 -1.74 -5.66 9.03
CA SER A 21 -2.83 -6.42 8.40
C SER A 21 -2.39 -7.23 7.18
N HIS A 22 -1.29 -6.84 6.53
CA HIS A 22 -0.89 -7.32 5.21
C HIS A 22 -1.96 -7.10 4.13
N GLU A 23 -2.88 -6.15 4.35
CA GLU A 23 -3.93 -5.80 3.39
C GLU A 23 -3.53 -4.54 2.60
N PRO A 24 -3.49 -4.59 1.25
CA PRO A 24 -3.21 -3.42 0.44
C PRO A 24 -4.33 -2.38 0.51
N ILE A 25 -3.94 -1.10 0.53
CA ILE A 25 -4.89 0.02 0.46
C ILE A 25 -4.72 0.75 -0.86
N ILE A 26 -5.82 0.93 -1.59
CA ILE A 26 -5.84 1.72 -2.83
C ILE A 26 -6.04 3.20 -2.46
N ILE A 27 -5.13 4.06 -2.91
CA ILE A 27 -5.21 5.52 -2.81
C ILE A 27 -5.64 6.07 -4.16
N GLU A 28 -6.75 6.81 -4.18
CA GLU A 28 -7.30 7.48 -5.35
C GLU A 28 -6.68 8.86 -5.51
N GLY A 29 -5.87 9.06 -6.55
CA GLY A 29 -5.29 10.33 -6.92
C GLY A 29 -6.00 10.97 -8.11
N CYS A 30 -5.75 12.26 -8.34
CA CYS A 30 -6.32 12.99 -9.47
C CYS A 30 -5.85 12.45 -10.84
N ASP A 31 -4.58 12.05 -10.92
CA ASP A 31 -3.94 11.56 -12.15
C ASP A 31 -3.91 10.02 -12.25
N GLY A 32 -4.39 9.32 -11.22
CA GLY A 32 -4.42 7.86 -11.17
C GLY A 32 -4.43 7.28 -9.77
N ASN A 33 -4.73 5.98 -9.70
CA ASN A 33 -4.77 5.22 -8.46
C ASN A 33 -3.40 4.64 -8.14
N SER A 34 -3.05 4.61 -6.86
CA SER A 34 -1.84 3.99 -6.34
C SER A 34 -2.19 2.92 -5.30
N VAL A 35 -1.29 1.97 -5.07
CA VAL A 35 -1.47 0.93 -4.05
C VAL A 35 -0.40 1.12 -2.97
N LEU A 36 -0.85 1.25 -1.73
CA LEU A 36 0.01 1.20 -0.55
C LEU A 36 0.10 -0.25 -0.07
N LEU A 37 1.33 -0.75 0.05
CA LEU A 37 1.70 -2.08 0.49
C LEU A 37 2.81 -1.98 1.54
N SER A 38 2.90 -2.96 2.43
CA SER A 38 4.07 -3.08 3.30
C SER A 38 5.32 -3.43 2.48
N GLU A 39 6.50 -3.02 2.94
CA GLU A 39 7.76 -3.36 2.27
C GLU A 39 8.00 -4.88 2.25
N GLY A 40 7.66 -5.57 3.33
CA GLY A 40 7.80 -7.02 3.44
C GLY A 40 6.92 -7.78 2.44
N ASP A 41 5.68 -7.33 2.23
CA ASP A 41 4.78 -7.94 1.24
C ASP A 41 5.28 -7.66 -0.18
N TRP A 42 5.73 -6.44 -0.46
CA TRP A 42 6.32 -6.10 -1.75
C TRP A 42 7.54 -6.98 -2.06
N LYS A 43 8.43 -7.16 -1.08
CA LYS A 43 9.60 -8.03 -1.23
C LYS A 43 9.21 -9.48 -1.48
N SER A 44 8.24 -10.01 -0.73
CA SER A 44 7.76 -11.39 -0.88
C SER A 44 7.18 -11.67 -2.28
N VAL A 45 6.47 -10.70 -2.85
CA VAL A 45 5.98 -10.75 -4.24
C VAL A 45 7.14 -10.80 -5.23
N GLN A 46 8.15 -9.93 -5.07
CA GLN A 46 9.33 -9.90 -5.94
C GLN A 46 10.14 -11.20 -5.86
N GLU A 47 10.33 -11.76 -4.65
CA GLU A 47 11.00 -13.04 -4.46
C GLU A 47 10.27 -14.17 -5.17
N THR A 48 8.94 -14.23 -5.04
CA THR A 48 8.11 -15.26 -5.71
C THR A 48 8.21 -15.15 -7.23
N LEU A 49 8.15 -13.94 -7.78
CA LEU A 49 8.29 -13.71 -9.22
C LEU A 49 9.69 -14.06 -9.75
N TYR A 50 10.73 -13.85 -8.96
CA TYR A 50 12.11 -14.19 -9.34
C TYR A 50 12.38 -15.71 -9.33
N LEU A 51 11.64 -16.46 -8.53
CA LEU A 51 11.77 -17.92 -8.43
C LEU A 51 10.99 -18.69 -9.50
N LEU A 52 10.22 -17.99 -10.35
CA LEU A 52 9.47 -18.54 -11.50
C LEU A 52 10.23 -18.30 -12.81
#